data_AF-A0A383E689-F1
#
_entry.id   AF-A0A383E689-F1
#
_cell.length_a   1.000
_cell.length_b   1.000
_cell.length_c   1.000
_cell.angle_alpha   90.00
_cell.angle_beta   90.00
_cell.angle_gamma   90.00
#
_symmetry.space_group_name_H-M   'P 1'
#
loop_
_entity.id
_entity.type
_entity.pdbx_description
1 polymer ?
#
loop_
_entity_poly.entity_id
_entity_poly.type
_entity_poly.pdbx_seq_one_letter_code
_entity_poly.pdbx_strand_id
1 'polypeptide(L)' 'VTAFTSKNSPTSPNYAKNRSDMLEMVAQLRQLEKRTVNLSNKRRPIFEERGQIPPHDRLARLL' A
#
# COMPACT_ATOMS: atom_id res chain seq x y z
N VAL A 1 32.01 -13.89 8.85
CA VAL A 1 30.57 -13.72 8.54
C VAL A 1 30.26 -14.59 7.33
N THR A 2 29.40 -15.59 7.47
CA THR A 2 29.00 -16.46 6.36
C THR A 2 27.78 -15.84 5.67
N ALA A 3 27.90 -15.51 4.38
CA ALA A 3 26.80 -14.98 3.60
C ALA A 3 25.84 -16.10 3.19
N PHE A 4 24.53 -15.83 3.25
CA PHE A 4 23.53 -16.76 2.75
C PHE A 4 23.53 -16.79 1.22
N THR A 5 23.52 -17.99 0.64
CA THR A 5 23.37 -18.18 -0.81
C THR A 5 21.97 -18.67 -1.14
N SER A 6 21.20 -17.85 -1.85
CA SER A 6 19.87 -18.22 -2.33
C SER A 6 19.94 -19.29 -3.41
N LYS A 7 19.04 -20.27 -3.34
CA LYS A 7 18.80 -21.26 -4.42
C LYS A 7 17.74 -20.80 -5.42
N ASN A 8 17.11 -19.65 -5.18
CA ASN A 8 16.07 -19.11 -6.05
C ASN A 8 16.69 -18.36 -7.23
N SER A 9 16.21 -18.61 -8.45
CA SER A 9 16.64 -17.91 -9.65
C SER A 9 15.57 -16.91 -10.12
N PRO A 10 15.84 -15.60 -10.08
CA PRO A 10 14.89 -14.57 -10.51
C PRO A 10 14.53 -14.61 -12.01
N THR A 11 15.36 -15.27 -12.83
CA THR A 11 15.13 -15.42 -14.27
C THR A 11 14.36 -16.68 -14.63
N SER A 12 14.05 -17.54 -13.64
CA SER A 12 13.31 -18.77 -13.90
C SER A 12 11.83 -18.48 -14.22
N PRO A 13 11.20 -19.28 -15.12
CA PRO A 13 9.77 -19.13 -15.42
C PRO A 13 8.88 -19.27 -14.17
N ASN A 14 9.24 -20.18 -13.25
CA ASN A 14 8.50 -20.36 -12.00
C ASN A 14 8.56 -19.12 -11.11
N TYR A 15 9.72 -18.46 -11.02
CA TYR A 15 9.83 -17.19 -10.30
C TYR A 15 8.94 -16.11 -10.92
N ALA A 16 8.95 -15.99 -12.25
CA ALA A 16 8.11 -15.02 -12.96
C ALA A 16 6.62 -15.22 -12.67
N LYS A 17 6.14 -16.47 -12.71
CA LYS A 17 4.75 -16.81 -12.35
C LYS A 17 4.44 -16.46 -10.89
N ASN A 18 5.24 -16.95 -9.95
CA ASN A 18 5.04 -16.69 -8.53
C ASN A 18 5.03 -15.19 -8.21
N ARG A 19 5.92 -14.42 -8.85
CA ARG A 19 5.98 -12.97 -8.70
C ARG A 19 4.71 -12.30 -9.23
N SER A 20 4.21 -12.75 -10.39
CA SER A 20 2.96 -12.23 -10.95
C SER A 20 1.78 -12.45 -10.01
N ASP A 21 1.60 -13.69 -9.56
CA ASP A 21 0.50 -14.08 -8.67
C ASP A 21 0.56 -13.29 -7.34
N MET A 22 1.77 -13.14 -6.77
CA MET A 22 1.98 -12.33 -5.56
C MET A 22 1.66 -10.85 -5.77
N LEU A 23 2.05 -10.28 -6.91
CA LEU A 23 1.76 -8.87 -7.19
C LEU A 23 0.26 -8.62 -7.42
N GLU A 24 -0.47 -9.58 -7.96
CA GLU A 24 -1.93 -9.49 -8.06
C GLU A 24 -2.56 -9.39 -6.67
N MET A 25 -2.16 -10.25 -5.73
CA MET A 25 -2.63 -10.20 -4.34
C MET A 25 -2.26 -8.87 -3.66
N VAL A 26 -1.03 -8.38 -3.87
CA VAL A 26 -0.60 -7.07 -3.35
C VAL A 26 -1.46 -5.95 -3.94
N ALA A 27 -1.80 -6.00 -5.24
CA ALA A 27 -2.64 -5.00 -5.87
C ALA A 27 -4.05 -4.97 -5.24
N GLN A 28 -4.64 -6.14 -4.98
CA GLN A 28 -5.93 -6.23 -4.27
C GLN A 28 -5.85 -5.63 -2.86
N LEU A 29 -4.78 -5.92 -2.11
CA LEU A 29 -4.55 -5.33 -0.78
C LEU A 29 -4.46 -3.79 -0.87
N ARG A 30 -3.67 -3.26 -1.81
CA ARG A 30 -3.53 -1.81 -2.00
C ARG A 30 -4.84 -1.14 -2.39
N GLN A 31 -5.71 -1.82 -3.13
CA GLN A 31 -7.03 -1.32 -3.45
C GLN A 31 -7.93 -1.19 -2.21
N LEU A 32 -7.89 -2.18 -1.31
CA LEU A 32 -8.64 -2.15 -0.04
C LEU A 32 -8.16 -1.01 0.86
N GLU A 33 -6.84 -0.83 0.99
CA GLU A 33 -6.26 0.29 1.75
C GLU A 33 -6.71 1.64 1.18
N LYS A 34 -6.66 1.82 -0.15
CA LYS A 34 -7.09 3.05 -0.82
C LYS A 34 -8.57 3.34 -0.59
N ARG A 35 -9.43 2.31 -0.54
CA ARG A 35 -10.86 2.47 -0.22
C ARG A 35 -11.05 3.12 1.14
N THR A 36 -10.27 2.73 2.15
CA THR A 36 -10.33 3.30 3.50
C THR A 36 -9.94 4.78 3.51
N VAL A 37 -8.84 5.14 2.84
CA VAL A 37 -8.39 6.54 2.70
C VAL A 37 -9.48 7.38 2.02
N ASN A 38 -10.01 6.91 0.88
CA ASN A 38 -11.07 7.59 0.15
C ASN A 38 -12.33 7.79 1.02
N LEU A 39 -12.72 6.77 1.79
CA LEU A 39 -13.88 6.84 2.67
C LEU A 39 -13.68 7.87 3.79
N SER A 40 -12.51 7.88 4.42
CA SER A 40 -12.16 8.84 5.47
C SER A 40 -12.20 10.29 4.98
N ASN A 41 -11.84 10.50 3.71
CA ASN A 41 -11.80 11.82 3.07
C ASN A 41 -13.12 12.24 2.40
N LYS A 42 -14.19 11.43 2.46
CA LYS A 42 -15.50 11.80 1.86
C LYS A 42 -16.05 13.14 2.37
N ARG A 43 -15.76 13.49 3.62
CA ARG A 43 -16.22 14.73 4.26
C ARG A 43 -15.16 15.83 4.27
N ARG A 44 -14.10 15.71 3.47
CA ARG A 44 -13.02 16.71 3.41
C ARG A 44 -13.53 18.16 3.29
N PRO A 45 -14.55 18.49 2.46
CA PRO A 45 -15.06 19.86 2.38
C PRO A 45 -15.54 20.44 3.71
N ILE A 46 -16.19 19.64 4.56
CA ILE A 46 -16.69 20.07 5.87
C ILE A 46 -15.52 20.30 6.85
N PHE A 47 -14.46 19.50 6.76
CA PHE A 47 -13.26 19.71 7.57
C PHE A 47 -12.56 21.01 7.15
N GLU A 48 -12.41 21.24 5.84
CA GLU A 48 -11.80 22.44 5.29
C GLU A 48 -12.59 23.71 5.67
N GLU A 49 -13.93 23.70 5.58
CA GLU A 49 -14.80 24.80 6.03
C GLU A 49 -14.58 25.17 7.50
N ARG A 50 -14.29 24.17 8.34
CA ARG A 50 -14.03 24.36 9.78
C ARG A 50 -12.56 24.65 10.09
N GLY A 51 -11.70 24.80 9.08
CA GLY A 51 -10.25 24.99 9.26
C GLY A 51 -9.55 23.76 9.85
N GLN A 52 -10.10 22.56 9.65
CA GLN A 52 -9.59 21.30 10.19
C GLN A 52 -8.95 20.42 9.12
N ILE A 53 -8.01 19.57 9.56
CA ILE A 53 -7.36 18.56 8.72
C ILE A 53 -8.10 17.22 8.87
N PRO A 54 -8.36 16.47 7.78
CA PRO A 54 -8.94 15.13 7.85
C PRO A 54 -8.07 14.15 8.68
N PRO A 55 -8.65 13.13 9.34
CA PRO A 55 -7.91 12.26 10.27
C PRO A 55 -6.69 11.58 9.67
N HIS A 56 -6.79 11.05 8.45
CA HIS A 56 -5.67 10.38 7.77
C HIS A 56 -4.52 11.37 7.50
N ASP A 57 -4.87 12.58 7.06
CA ASP A 57 -3.90 13.62 6.72
C ASP A 57 -3.22 14.22 7.97
N ARG A 58 -3.85 14.11 9.16
CA ARG A 58 -3.19 14.47 10.44
C ARG A 58 -2.00 13.56 10.71
N LEU A 59 -2.19 12.24 10.58
CA LEU A 59 -1.12 11.27 10.79
C LEU A 59 -0.01 11.43 9.76
N ALA A 60 -0.36 11.62 8.48
CA ALA A 60 0.61 11.82 7.41
C ALA A 60 1.44 13.10 7.52
N ARG A 61 1.00 14.09 8.31
CA ARG A 61 1.76 15.32 8.60
C ARG A 61 2.58 15.22 9.89
N LEU A 62 2.24 14.27 10.76
CA LEU A 62 2.92 14.07 12.04
C LEU A 62 4.18 13.20 11.88
N LEU A 63 4.08 12.17 11.02
CA LEU A 63 5.14 11.22 10.71
C LEU A 63 5.92 11.66 9.47
#